data_AF-A0A1H5RB50-F1
#
_entry.id   AF-A0A1H5RB50-F1
#
_cell.length_a   1.000
_cell.length_b   1.000
_cell.length_c   1.000
_cell.angle_alpha   90.00
_cell.angle_beta   90.00
_cell.angle_gamma   90.00
#
_symmetry.space_group_name_H-M   'P 1'
#
loop_
_entity.id
_entity.type
_entity.pdbx_description
1 polymer ?
#
loop_
_entity_poly.entity_id
_entity_poly.type
_entity_poly.pdbx_seq_one_letter_code
_entity_poly.pdbx_strand_id
1 'polypeptide(L)'
;MRLEAEFTSEPFRGEGAPPEHALAARDAAVEAGLETDFGPLGTLARGEAKALLDAIPAIAKAALEGGATQVTLQVRHAGTDTADAAGPAGVARADVDQPADTGRAAGPAGVSRAGADEPAGVSTAAEPRGAGTAAEPTDADMASDPTSVRTPGATAGPRGTSTAGTPETVVELTDALARLIADLEREMGARLGELDRAGKQRAVRILRERGAFGLRKSVSSVADALGVTRFTVYNYLNREAD
;
A
#
# COMPACT_ATOMS: atom_id res chain seq x y z
N MET A 1 -13.07 14.24 12.98
CA MET A 1 -12.54 12.89 13.29
C MET A 1 -11.18 12.78 12.64
N ARG A 2 -10.14 12.36 13.36
CA ARG A 2 -8.77 12.34 12.81
C ARG A 2 -8.50 11.04 12.05
N LEU A 3 -7.84 11.17 10.91
CA LEU A 3 -7.32 10.07 10.10
C LEU A 3 -5.80 10.17 10.03
N GLU A 4 -5.19 9.06 9.66
CA GLU A 4 -3.76 8.91 9.41
C GLU A 4 -3.59 8.14 8.10
N ALA A 5 -2.78 8.67 7.19
CA ALA A 5 -2.43 8.08 5.91
C ALA A 5 -0.94 7.78 5.85
N GLU A 6 -0.59 6.53 5.62
CA GLU A 6 0.78 6.09 5.41
C GLU A 6 0.97 5.80 3.92
N PHE A 7 1.94 6.45 3.28
CA PHE A 7 2.19 6.29 1.85
C PHE A 7 3.65 6.12 1.48
N THR A 8 3.88 5.29 0.46
CA THR A 8 5.18 5.07 -0.19
C THR A 8 5.08 5.40 -1.66
N SER A 9 6.22 5.80 -2.23
CA SER A 9 6.37 6.04 -3.67
C SER A 9 7.65 5.36 -4.14
N GLU A 10 7.55 4.66 -5.28
CA GLU A 10 8.63 3.88 -5.89
C GLU A 10 8.98 4.47 -7.26
N PRO A 11 10.24 4.36 -7.75
CA PRO A 11 11.27 3.44 -7.30
C PRO A 11 12.14 3.95 -6.14
N PHE A 12 12.29 3.15 -5.09
CA PHE A 12 13.26 3.42 -4.03
C PHE A 12 14.70 3.12 -4.51
N ARG A 13 15.57 4.14 -4.50
CA ARG A 13 16.97 4.02 -4.95
C ARG A 13 17.98 4.05 -3.79
N GLY A 14 17.81 3.15 -2.82
CA GLY A 14 18.86 2.78 -1.85
C GLY A 14 19.39 3.92 -0.98
N GLU A 15 20.68 3.88 -0.67
CA GLU A 15 21.37 4.95 0.08
C GLU A 15 21.48 6.23 -0.75
N GLY A 16 21.13 7.36 -0.15
CA GLY A 16 21.28 8.68 -0.78
C GLY A 16 20.31 9.72 -0.21
N ALA A 17 20.14 10.81 -0.95
CA ALA A 17 19.08 11.77 -0.69
C ALA A 17 17.69 11.15 -1.00
N PRO A 18 16.63 11.56 -0.29
CA PRO A 18 15.27 11.11 -0.62
C PRO A 18 14.91 11.42 -2.09
N PRO A 19 14.22 10.51 -2.79
CA PRO A 19 13.87 10.72 -4.19
C PRO A 19 12.81 11.83 -4.33
N GLU A 20 12.86 12.55 -5.46
CA GLU A 20 12.02 13.71 -5.76
C GLU A 20 10.52 13.43 -5.57
N HIS A 21 10.02 12.29 -6.08
CA HIS A 21 8.63 11.87 -5.87
C HIS A 21 8.21 11.75 -4.39
N ALA A 22 9.10 11.32 -3.50
CA ALA A 22 8.78 11.19 -2.08
C ALA A 22 8.74 12.55 -1.39
N LEU A 23 9.63 13.48 -1.79
CA LEU A 23 9.61 14.87 -1.33
C LEU A 23 8.36 15.60 -1.83
N ALA A 24 8.04 15.51 -3.11
CA ALA A 24 6.86 16.14 -3.70
C ALA A 24 5.55 15.63 -3.07
N ALA A 25 5.44 14.33 -2.79
CA ALA A 25 4.28 13.74 -2.13
C ALA A 25 4.14 14.21 -0.66
N ARG A 26 5.25 14.33 0.07
CA ARG A 26 5.29 14.94 1.41
C ARG A 26 4.86 16.41 1.36
N ASP A 27 5.41 17.18 0.42
CA ASP A 27 5.17 18.62 0.34
C ASP A 27 3.70 18.92 0.00
N ALA A 28 3.08 18.15 -0.89
CA ALA A 28 1.64 18.21 -1.14
C ALA A 28 0.79 17.90 0.12
N ALA A 29 1.25 17.02 1.02
CA ALA A 29 0.58 16.76 2.29
C ALA A 29 0.74 17.93 3.29
N VAL A 30 1.92 18.55 3.33
CA VAL A 30 2.18 19.76 4.14
C VAL A 30 1.36 20.96 3.65
N GLU A 31 1.28 21.17 2.34
CA GLU A 31 0.45 22.22 1.72
C GLU A 31 -1.05 22.04 2.02
N ALA A 32 -1.52 20.80 2.13
CA ALA A 32 -2.88 20.48 2.57
C ALA A 32 -3.11 20.69 4.09
N GLY A 33 -2.11 21.14 4.84
CA GLY A 33 -2.19 21.38 6.28
C GLY A 33 -2.18 20.10 7.11
N LEU A 34 -1.66 18.99 6.57
CA LEU A 34 -1.50 17.73 7.31
C LEU A 34 -0.19 17.74 8.11
N GLU A 35 -0.24 17.11 9.28
CA GLU A 35 0.92 16.85 10.13
C GLU A 35 1.70 15.66 9.55
N THR A 36 2.91 15.90 9.03
CA THR A 36 3.71 14.89 8.32
C THR A 36 4.93 14.42 9.11
N ASP A 37 5.17 13.11 9.10
CA ASP A 37 6.42 12.46 9.53
C ASP A 37 7.03 11.70 8.33
N PHE A 38 8.30 11.94 8.02
CA PHE A 38 8.98 11.42 6.84
C PHE A 38 10.05 10.41 7.25
N GLY A 39 9.74 9.13 7.11
CA GLY A 39 10.57 8.02 7.60
C GLY A 39 11.19 7.17 6.48
N PRO A 40 12.07 6.21 6.85
CA PRO A 40 12.72 5.31 5.91
C PRO A 40 11.76 4.33 5.21
N LEU A 41 10.56 4.14 5.76
CA LEU A 41 9.53 3.23 5.26
C LEU A 41 8.38 3.93 4.52
N GLY A 42 8.42 5.26 4.40
CA GLY A 42 7.34 6.06 3.79
C GLY A 42 7.10 7.39 4.50
N THR A 43 6.08 8.10 4.04
CA THR A 43 5.57 9.32 4.68
C THR A 43 4.27 9.02 5.39
N LEU A 44 4.12 9.54 6.60
CA LEU A 44 2.93 9.44 7.42
C LEU A 44 2.29 10.83 7.53
N ALA A 45 1.02 10.97 7.17
CA ALA A 45 0.28 12.24 7.21
C ALA A 45 -0.96 12.10 8.11
N ARG A 46 -1.15 13.05 9.03
CA ARG A 46 -2.25 13.06 10.01
C ARG A 46 -3.07 14.34 9.88
N GLY A 47 -4.39 14.24 10.04
CA GLY A 47 -5.25 15.42 10.00
C GLY A 47 -6.71 15.09 10.27
N GLU A 48 -7.56 16.11 10.13
CA GLU A 48 -9.01 15.90 10.08
C GLU A 48 -9.38 15.13 8.81
N ALA A 49 -10.34 14.20 8.94
CA ALA A 49 -10.73 13.28 7.87
C ALA A 49 -11.02 13.98 6.54
N LYS A 50 -11.70 15.13 6.57
CA LYS A 50 -11.98 15.91 5.36
C LYS A 50 -10.69 16.39 4.69
N ALA A 51 -9.80 17.06 5.43
CA ALA A 51 -8.55 17.59 4.89
C ALA A 51 -7.66 16.47 4.32
N LEU A 52 -7.56 15.34 5.03
CA LEU A 52 -6.77 14.19 4.58
C LEU A 52 -7.36 13.53 3.34
N LEU A 53 -8.68 13.29 3.29
CA LEU A 53 -9.32 12.66 2.13
C LEU A 53 -9.30 13.56 0.89
N ASP A 54 -9.47 14.88 1.07
CA ASP A 54 -9.36 15.87 -0.01
C ASP A 54 -7.92 15.96 -0.55
N ALA A 55 -6.90 15.68 0.27
CA ALA A 55 -5.48 15.76 -0.10
C ALA A 55 -4.95 14.53 -0.85
N ILE A 56 -5.53 13.34 -0.67
CA ILE A 56 -5.05 12.08 -1.27
C ILE A 56 -4.79 12.19 -2.78
N PRO A 57 -5.70 12.78 -3.61
CA PRO A 57 -5.46 12.91 -5.05
C PRO A 57 -4.24 13.80 -5.37
N ALA A 58 -4.02 14.87 -4.60
CA ALA A 58 -2.89 15.77 -4.78
C ALA A 58 -1.56 15.09 -4.41
N ILE A 59 -1.53 14.36 -3.28
CA ILE A 59 -0.36 13.60 -2.81
C ILE A 59 0.02 12.52 -3.85
N ALA A 60 -0.95 11.74 -4.32
CA ALA A 60 -0.71 10.69 -5.32
C ALA A 60 -0.27 11.28 -6.66
N LYS A 61 -0.87 12.40 -7.09
CA LYS A 61 -0.48 13.11 -8.31
C LYS A 61 0.96 13.64 -8.22
N ALA A 62 1.30 14.33 -7.12
CA ALA A 62 2.64 14.89 -6.91
C ALA A 62 3.73 13.81 -6.89
N ALA A 63 3.45 12.64 -6.31
CA ALA A 63 4.35 11.49 -6.37
C ALA A 63 4.61 11.04 -7.82
N LEU A 64 3.54 10.83 -8.61
CA LEU A 64 3.63 10.35 -9.98
C LEU A 64 4.30 11.38 -10.91
N GLU A 65 3.98 12.66 -10.77
CA GLU A 65 4.62 13.75 -11.52
C GLU A 65 6.10 13.93 -11.14
N GLY A 66 6.46 13.71 -9.87
CA GLY A 66 7.85 13.63 -9.39
C GLY A 66 8.60 12.36 -9.79
N GLY A 67 8.04 11.55 -10.70
CA GLY A 67 8.69 10.38 -11.28
C GLY A 67 8.45 9.05 -10.56
N ALA A 68 7.46 8.96 -9.67
CA ALA A 68 7.04 7.66 -9.14
C ALA A 68 6.37 6.80 -10.23
N THR A 69 6.74 5.53 -10.29
CA THR A 69 6.06 4.51 -11.11
C THR A 69 4.94 3.81 -10.35
N GLN A 70 4.96 3.87 -9.02
CA GLN A 70 3.96 3.25 -8.14
C GLN A 70 3.81 4.08 -6.86
N VAL A 71 2.58 4.18 -6.36
CA VAL A 71 2.25 4.79 -5.06
C VAL A 71 1.39 3.80 -4.27
N THR A 72 1.78 3.51 -3.04
CA THR A 72 0.96 2.74 -2.09
C THR A 72 0.43 3.68 -1.02
N LEU A 73 -0.83 3.54 -0.64
CA LEU A 73 -1.49 4.34 0.39
C LEU A 73 -2.31 3.43 1.31
N GLN A 74 -2.14 3.57 2.62
CA GLN A 74 -2.99 2.99 3.65
C GLN A 74 -3.62 4.11 4.46
N VAL A 75 -4.94 4.10 4.64
CA VAL A 75 -5.66 5.08 5.48
C VAL A 75 -6.26 4.36 6.69
N ARG A 76 -5.94 4.85 7.88
CA ARG A 76 -6.45 4.36 9.16
C ARG A 76 -7.07 5.49 9.97
N HIS A 77 -7.93 5.15 10.93
CA HIS A 77 -8.30 6.11 11.97
C HIS A 77 -7.05 6.42 12.80
N ALA A 78 -6.80 7.70 13.07
CA ALA A 78 -5.87 8.05 14.13
C ALA A 78 -6.52 7.61 15.44
N GLY A 79 -5.81 6.82 16.25
CA GLY A 79 -6.32 6.36 17.53
C GLY A 79 -6.67 7.57 18.42
N THR A 80 -7.74 7.47 19.21
CA THR A 80 -7.83 8.32 20.39
C THR A 80 -6.70 7.91 21.32
N ASP A 81 -5.75 8.82 21.55
CA ASP A 81 -4.58 8.56 22.39
C ASP A 81 -4.96 8.58 23.88
N THR A 82 -5.85 7.64 24.26
CA THR A 82 -6.10 7.26 25.65
C THR A 82 -4.95 6.40 26.13
N ALA A 83 -3.82 7.07 26.38
CA ALA A 83 -2.74 6.68 27.27
C ALA A 83 -2.45 5.17 27.34
N ASP A 84 -1.63 4.66 26.42
CA ASP A 84 -0.75 3.52 26.74
C ASP A 84 0.52 4.04 27.45
N ALA A 85 0.29 4.84 28.49
CA ALA A 85 1.30 5.22 29.48
C ALA A 85 1.36 4.14 30.58
N ALA A 86 1.48 2.88 30.16
CA ALA A 86 1.52 1.71 31.03
C ALA A 86 2.51 0.65 30.50
N GLY A 87 3.70 1.10 30.07
CA GLY A 87 4.83 0.18 29.86
C GLY A 87 5.04 -0.70 31.09
N PRO A 88 5.12 -2.03 30.95
CA PRO A 88 5.18 -2.94 32.10
C PRO A 88 6.39 -2.63 32.96
N ALA A 89 6.15 -2.47 34.26
CA ALA A 89 7.14 -2.04 35.24
C ALA A 89 8.42 -2.91 35.19
N GLY A 90 9.56 -2.25 35.36
CA GLY A 90 10.86 -2.86 35.12
C GLY A 90 11.14 -4.10 35.97
N VAL A 91 11.71 -5.12 35.33
CA VAL A 91 12.42 -6.19 36.03
C VAL A 91 13.63 -5.58 36.75
N ALA A 92 13.56 -5.55 38.08
CA ALA A 92 14.64 -5.04 38.92
C ALA A 92 15.93 -5.85 38.67
N ARG A 93 16.98 -5.18 38.19
CA ARG A 93 18.34 -5.72 38.27
C ARG A 93 18.90 -5.36 39.63
N ALA A 94 19.20 -6.40 40.41
CA ALA A 94 19.81 -6.26 41.72
C ALA A 94 21.21 -5.63 41.62
N ASP A 95 21.54 -4.86 42.64
CA ASP A 95 22.79 -4.13 42.81
C ASP A 95 24.02 -5.05 42.73
N VAL A 96 25.04 -4.60 41.99
CA VAL A 96 26.42 -5.06 42.19
C VAL A 96 27.29 -3.82 42.41
N ASP A 97 27.75 -3.74 43.64
CA ASP A 97 28.74 -2.83 44.20
C ASP A 97 30.01 -2.68 43.34
N GLN A 98 30.41 -1.44 43.05
CA GLN A 98 31.83 -1.07 42.91
C GLN A 98 32.04 0.42 43.27
N PRO A 99 33.09 0.79 44.03
CA PRO A 99 33.08 2.04 44.80
C PRO A 99 33.65 3.26 44.08
N ALA A 100 33.43 4.42 44.70
CA ALA A 100 33.82 5.73 44.22
C ALA A 100 35.35 5.96 44.13
N ASP A 101 35.75 6.76 43.14
CA ASP A 101 36.98 7.56 43.17
C ASP A 101 36.62 9.06 43.14
N THR A 102 37.43 9.87 43.81
CA THR A 102 37.12 11.26 44.18
C THR A 102 37.99 12.26 43.44
N GLY A 103 37.42 13.00 42.48
CA GLY A 103 38.10 14.07 41.74
C GLY A 103 37.33 15.40 41.78
N ARG A 104 37.83 16.37 42.56
CA ARG A 104 37.19 17.67 42.86
C ARG A 104 37.75 18.82 42.03
N ALA A 105 36.91 19.86 41.83
CA ALA A 105 37.18 21.27 41.45
C ALA A 105 36.67 21.63 40.03
N ALA A 106 35.64 22.48 39.86
CA ALA A 106 35.50 23.94 40.13
C ALA A 106 35.71 24.78 38.84
N GLY A 107 34.76 25.70 38.54
CA GLY A 107 34.88 26.70 37.46
C GLY A 107 35.64 27.97 37.91
N PRO A 108 35.41 29.18 37.33
CA PRO A 108 34.34 29.54 36.38
C PRO A 108 34.69 30.57 35.25
N ALA A 109 33.70 30.82 34.38
CA ALA A 109 33.31 32.11 33.73
C ALA A 109 34.22 32.90 32.74
N GLY A 110 33.58 33.43 31.68
CA GLY A 110 34.03 34.58 30.84
C GLY A 110 34.47 34.22 29.40
N VAL A 111 34.35 35.06 28.36
CA VAL A 111 33.70 36.39 28.15
C VAL A 111 33.37 36.56 26.64
N SER A 112 32.41 37.41 26.28
CA SER A 112 31.94 37.72 24.91
C SER A 112 32.93 38.43 23.96
N ARG A 113 32.72 38.28 22.64
CA ARG A 113 32.87 39.24 21.50
C ARG A 113 32.28 38.58 20.24
N ALA A 114 31.45 39.16 19.36
CA ALA A 114 31.27 40.50 18.79
C ALA A 114 32.20 40.81 17.57
N GLY A 115 31.57 41.10 16.42
CA GLY A 115 32.15 41.28 15.07
C GLY A 115 31.36 40.41 14.07
N ALA A 116 30.45 40.88 13.22
CA ALA A 116 30.38 42.07 12.35
C ALA A 116 31.40 42.03 11.19
N ASP A 117 30.93 41.66 9.99
CA ASP A 117 31.11 42.43 8.74
C ASP A 117 30.05 42.02 7.69
N GLU A 118 30.01 42.67 6.53
CA GLU A 118 28.81 42.86 5.69
C GLU A 118 28.93 42.18 4.27
N PRO A 119 28.18 42.50 3.18
CA PRO A 119 27.71 41.48 2.24
C PRO A 119 28.26 41.60 0.80
N ALA A 120 28.02 40.57 -0.01
CA ALA A 120 28.11 40.66 -1.49
C ALA A 120 27.26 39.57 -2.16
N GLY A 121 26.56 39.90 -3.26
CA GLY A 121 25.86 38.89 -4.08
C GLY A 121 24.60 39.35 -4.82
N VAL A 122 24.69 40.40 -5.64
CA VAL A 122 23.63 40.72 -6.62
C VAL A 122 23.68 39.72 -7.78
N SER A 123 22.54 39.38 -8.40
CA SER A 123 22.28 39.57 -9.85
C SER A 123 21.16 38.69 -10.43
N THR A 124 20.19 39.36 -11.10
CA THR A 124 19.46 38.97 -12.33
C THR A 124 18.76 37.59 -12.43
N ALA A 125 17.43 37.47 -12.58
CA ALA A 125 16.46 38.04 -13.57
C ALA A 125 16.19 37.13 -14.79
N ALA A 126 14.93 36.72 -14.97
CA ALA A 126 14.25 36.52 -16.27
C ALA A 126 12.80 36.01 -16.10
N GLU A 127 11.81 36.90 -16.20
CA GLU A 127 10.54 36.57 -16.86
C GLU A 127 10.70 36.89 -18.36
N PRO A 128 10.03 36.17 -19.30
CA PRO A 128 8.71 36.68 -19.72
C PRO A 128 7.67 35.63 -20.18
N ARG A 129 6.42 35.87 -19.75
CA ARG A 129 5.16 35.90 -20.55
C ARG A 129 4.76 34.70 -21.44
N GLY A 130 3.54 34.22 -21.24
CA GLY A 130 2.72 33.55 -22.26
C GLY A 130 1.30 33.25 -21.78
N ALA A 131 0.30 33.98 -22.29
CA ALA A 131 -1.12 33.81 -21.91
C ALA A 131 -1.99 33.40 -23.11
N GLY A 132 -3.05 32.63 -22.84
CA GLY A 132 -4.05 32.17 -23.84
C GLY A 132 -4.87 30.98 -23.30
N THR A 133 -5.87 31.17 -22.43
CA THR A 133 -7.29 31.45 -22.72
C THR A 133 -8.11 30.28 -23.32
N ALA A 134 -8.98 29.72 -22.46
CA ALA A 134 -10.33 29.20 -22.72
C ALA A 134 -10.60 28.13 -23.81
N ALA A 135 -11.10 26.96 -23.40
CA ALA A 135 -12.55 26.64 -23.39
C ALA A 135 -12.80 25.15 -23.04
N GLU A 136 -13.82 24.86 -22.23
CA GLU A 136 -14.44 23.53 -22.15
C GLU A 136 -15.34 23.32 -23.39
N PRO A 137 -15.67 22.06 -23.76
CA PRO A 137 -16.91 21.51 -23.19
C PRO A 137 -16.86 20.04 -22.77
N THR A 138 -17.93 19.71 -22.06
CA THR A 138 -18.35 18.48 -21.38
C THR A 138 -18.60 17.23 -22.25
N ASP A 139 -18.58 16.11 -21.52
CA ASP A 139 -19.47 14.93 -21.63
C ASP A 139 -19.18 13.75 -22.57
N ALA A 140 -19.16 12.58 -21.89
CA ALA A 140 -19.82 11.31 -22.21
C ALA A 140 -19.15 10.25 -23.11
N ASP A 141 -19.41 9.03 -22.66
CA ASP A 141 -19.42 7.73 -23.34
C ASP A 141 -18.08 7.05 -23.69
N MET A 142 -17.76 6.00 -22.91
CA MET A 142 -16.73 5.00 -23.19
C MET A 142 -17.39 3.62 -23.34
N ALA A 143 -18.25 3.46 -24.35
CA ALA A 143 -18.60 2.18 -24.94
C ALA A 143 -17.89 2.02 -26.30
N SER A 144 -17.01 1.04 -26.43
CA SER A 144 -16.40 0.69 -27.73
C SER A 144 -16.00 -0.78 -27.80
N ASP A 145 -16.91 -1.56 -28.37
CA ASP A 145 -16.70 -2.91 -28.88
C ASP A 145 -16.60 -2.82 -30.43
N PRO A 146 -15.42 -3.08 -31.05
CA PRO A 146 -15.25 -2.91 -32.50
C PRO A 146 -15.67 -4.15 -33.29
N THR A 147 -16.79 -4.04 -34.01
CA THR A 147 -17.36 -5.09 -34.87
C THR A 147 -16.72 -5.19 -36.28
N SER A 148 -16.53 -6.43 -36.74
CA SER A 148 -16.44 -6.99 -38.11
C SER A 148 -15.86 -6.20 -39.30
N VAL A 149 -15.03 -6.92 -40.09
CA VAL A 149 -14.82 -6.71 -41.54
C VAL A 149 -15.33 -7.93 -42.34
N ARG A 150 -15.74 -7.71 -43.60
CA ARG A 150 -16.59 -8.61 -44.43
C ARG A 150 -15.87 -9.73 -45.22
N THR A 151 -16.69 -10.72 -45.60
CA THR A 151 -16.54 -11.81 -46.60
C THR A 151 -16.34 -11.34 -48.05
N PRO A 152 -15.81 -12.17 -49.00
CA PRO A 152 -16.47 -13.36 -49.61
C PRO A 152 -15.55 -14.61 -49.76
N GLY A 153 -15.94 -15.78 -50.32
CA GLY A 153 -17.24 -16.33 -50.76
C GLY A 153 -17.13 -17.50 -51.78
N ALA A 154 -18.04 -18.49 -51.73
CA ALA A 154 -18.14 -19.73 -52.56
C ALA A 154 -16.97 -20.76 -52.41
N THR A 155 -17.08 -22.09 -52.61
CA THR A 155 -18.14 -22.95 -53.21
C THR A 155 -18.10 -24.41 -52.67
N ALA A 156 -19.26 -25.09 -52.60
CA ALA A 156 -19.57 -26.55 -52.63
C ALA A 156 -18.57 -27.67 -52.18
N GLY A 157 -19.06 -28.62 -51.35
CA GLY A 157 -18.53 -30.01 -51.26
C GLY A 157 -18.62 -30.68 -49.87
N PRO A 158 -19.16 -31.92 -49.70
CA PRO A 158 -19.49 -32.46 -48.37
C PRO A 158 -18.56 -33.58 -47.85
N ARG A 159 -18.37 -33.63 -46.51
CA ARG A 159 -18.40 -34.83 -45.60
C ARG A 159 -17.62 -34.60 -44.29
N GLY A 160 -18.20 -35.00 -43.14
CA GLY A 160 -17.54 -35.23 -41.84
C GLY A 160 -16.96 -33.98 -41.16
N THR A 161 -17.41 -33.55 -39.98
CA THR A 161 -17.63 -34.31 -38.76
C THR A 161 -18.70 -33.65 -37.87
N SER A 162 -19.31 -34.44 -36.98
CA SER A 162 -20.42 -33.98 -36.14
C SER A 162 -19.98 -33.77 -34.70
N THR A 163 -20.19 -32.53 -34.21
CA THR A 163 -20.51 -32.17 -32.81
C THR A 163 -19.40 -32.22 -31.74
N ALA A 164 -19.53 -31.30 -30.77
CA ALA A 164 -18.91 -31.25 -29.44
C ALA A 164 -17.42 -30.85 -29.34
N GLY A 165 -17.15 -29.54 -29.45
CA GLY A 165 -16.16 -28.91 -28.57
C GLY A 165 -16.81 -28.63 -27.22
N THR A 166 -16.44 -29.37 -26.17
CA THR A 166 -17.16 -29.37 -24.88
C THR A 166 -16.77 -28.21 -23.94
N PRO A 167 -17.70 -27.75 -23.07
CA PRO A 167 -17.39 -26.83 -21.97
C PRO A 167 -16.65 -27.49 -20.77
N GLU A 168 -16.17 -28.73 -20.93
CA GLU A 168 -15.65 -29.58 -19.83
C GLU A 168 -14.43 -29.00 -19.11
N THR A 169 -13.49 -28.38 -19.83
CA THR A 169 -12.22 -27.90 -19.26
C THR A 169 -12.37 -26.77 -18.23
N VAL A 170 -13.43 -25.96 -18.36
CA VAL A 170 -13.71 -24.86 -17.42
C VAL A 170 -14.43 -25.37 -16.16
N VAL A 171 -15.27 -26.40 -16.32
CA VAL A 171 -15.93 -27.08 -15.20
C VAL A 171 -14.89 -27.86 -14.39
N GLU A 172 -14.03 -28.65 -15.04
CA GLU A 172 -13.00 -29.45 -14.37
C GLU A 172 -12.06 -28.59 -13.49
N LEU A 173 -11.61 -27.43 -13.99
CA LEU A 173 -10.73 -26.54 -13.22
C LEU A 173 -11.43 -25.89 -12.02
N THR A 174 -12.74 -25.65 -12.12
CA THR A 174 -13.55 -25.09 -11.02
C THR A 174 -13.83 -26.18 -9.98
N ASP A 175 -14.13 -27.39 -10.43
CA ASP A 175 -14.28 -28.59 -9.58
C ASP A 175 -13.00 -28.93 -8.82
N ALA A 176 -11.82 -28.74 -9.43
CA ALA A 176 -10.53 -29.02 -8.79
C ALA A 176 -10.36 -28.22 -7.49
N LEU A 177 -10.73 -26.93 -7.49
CA LEU A 177 -10.70 -26.11 -6.28
C LEU A 177 -11.70 -26.59 -5.23
N ALA A 178 -12.92 -26.93 -5.64
CA ALA A 178 -13.96 -27.42 -4.74
C ALA A 178 -13.53 -28.74 -4.06
N ARG A 179 -12.85 -29.62 -4.79
CA ARG A 179 -12.25 -30.86 -4.26
C ARG A 179 -11.14 -30.54 -3.25
N LEU A 180 -10.19 -29.66 -3.57
CA LEU A 180 -9.13 -29.25 -2.64
C LEU A 180 -9.67 -28.66 -1.33
N ILE A 181 -10.72 -27.84 -1.38
CA ILE A 181 -11.40 -27.29 -0.20
C ILE A 181 -12.07 -28.42 0.60
N ALA A 182 -12.87 -29.27 -0.06
CA ALA A 182 -13.56 -30.38 0.60
C ALA A 182 -12.60 -31.41 1.21
N ASP A 183 -11.43 -31.63 0.61
CA ASP A 183 -10.38 -32.51 1.12
C ASP A 183 -9.75 -31.92 2.38
N LEU A 184 -9.48 -30.62 2.39
CA LEU A 184 -8.97 -29.90 3.56
C LEU A 184 -9.99 -29.86 4.71
N GLU A 185 -11.27 -29.65 4.45
CA GLU A 185 -12.31 -29.71 5.50
C GLU A 185 -12.39 -31.09 6.18
N ARG A 186 -12.20 -32.18 5.41
CA ARG A 186 -12.15 -33.55 5.97
C ARG A 186 -10.90 -33.79 6.80
N GLU A 187 -9.76 -33.21 6.41
CA GLU A 187 -8.48 -33.30 7.13
C GLU A 187 -8.49 -32.46 8.43
N MET A 188 -9.10 -31.27 8.40
CA MET A 188 -9.23 -30.40 9.57
C MET A 188 -10.40 -30.77 10.49
N GLY A 189 -11.33 -31.61 10.04
CA GLY A 189 -12.48 -32.09 10.82
C GLY A 189 -13.57 -31.03 11.07
N ALA A 190 -13.53 -29.90 10.39
CA ALA A 190 -14.43 -28.76 10.56
C ALA A 190 -14.61 -27.99 9.25
N ARG A 191 -15.70 -27.21 9.12
CA ARG A 191 -15.88 -26.33 7.95
C ARG A 191 -14.90 -25.17 7.99
N LEU A 192 -14.40 -24.74 6.84
CA LEU A 192 -13.45 -23.62 6.76
C LEU A 192 -14.02 -22.33 7.38
N GLY A 193 -15.33 -22.11 7.27
CA GLY A 193 -16.04 -20.98 7.86
C GLY A 193 -16.11 -20.99 9.40
N GLU A 194 -16.06 -22.17 10.03
CA GLU A 194 -16.19 -22.38 11.48
C GLU A 194 -14.85 -22.28 12.22
N LEU A 195 -13.74 -22.32 11.47
CA LEU A 195 -12.38 -22.24 12.03
C LEU A 195 -12.12 -20.91 12.76
N ASP A 196 -11.30 -20.98 13.80
CA ASP A 196 -10.72 -19.80 14.46
C ASP A 196 -9.74 -19.07 13.52
N ARG A 197 -9.26 -17.89 13.93
CA ARG A 197 -8.35 -17.09 13.09
C ARG A 197 -7.07 -17.85 12.74
N ALA A 198 -6.48 -18.61 13.67
CA ALA A 198 -5.28 -19.39 13.40
C ALA A 198 -5.58 -20.59 12.48
N GLY A 199 -6.73 -21.26 12.65
CA GLY A 199 -7.23 -22.28 11.74
C GLY A 199 -7.42 -21.76 10.31
N LYS A 200 -8.05 -20.59 10.14
CA LYS A 200 -8.26 -19.95 8.82
C LYS A 200 -6.94 -19.56 8.14
N GLN A 201 -5.94 -19.12 8.90
CA GLN A 201 -4.58 -18.88 8.38
C GLN A 201 -3.91 -20.18 7.92
N ARG A 202 -3.88 -21.22 8.78
CA ARG A 202 -3.34 -22.54 8.42
C ARG A 202 -4.03 -23.14 7.19
N ALA A 203 -5.35 -22.95 7.06
CA ALA A 203 -6.10 -23.43 5.90
C ALA A 203 -5.67 -22.73 4.60
N VAL A 204 -5.48 -21.41 4.61
CA VAL A 204 -4.94 -20.67 3.45
C VAL A 204 -3.54 -21.14 3.08
N ARG A 205 -2.66 -21.42 4.06
CA ARG A 205 -1.33 -21.99 3.79
C ARG A 205 -1.39 -23.28 3.01
N ILE A 206 -2.17 -24.24 3.51
CA ILE A 206 -2.26 -25.59 2.93
C ILE A 206 -2.89 -25.52 1.53
N LEU A 207 -3.86 -24.62 1.31
CA LEU A 207 -4.41 -24.35 -0.02
C LEU A 207 -3.36 -23.74 -0.97
N ARG A 208 -2.48 -22.86 -0.49
CA ARG A 208 -1.37 -22.29 -1.27
C ARG A 208 -0.34 -23.34 -1.66
N GLU A 209 0.08 -24.18 -0.71
CA GLU A 209 0.98 -25.31 -0.94
C GLU A 209 0.39 -26.32 -1.96
N ARG A 210 -0.93 -26.54 -1.93
CA ARG A 210 -1.68 -27.36 -2.90
C ARG A 210 -1.97 -26.66 -4.24
N GLY A 211 -1.42 -25.46 -4.48
CA GLY A 211 -1.57 -24.72 -5.73
C GLY A 211 -2.96 -24.11 -5.98
N ALA A 212 -3.87 -24.11 -5.00
CA ALA A 212 -5.26 -23.69 -5.16
C ALA A 212 -5.41 -22.25 -5.69
N PHE A 213 -4.48 -21.35 -5.34
CA PHE A 213 -4.51 -19.95 -5.77
C PHE A 213 -4.08 -19.72 -7.23
N GLY A 214 -3.50 -20.72 -7.90
CA GLY A 214 -3.28 -20.68 -9.35
C GLY A 214 -4.56 -20.85 -10.18
N LEU A 215 -5.66 -21.29 -9.55
CA LEU A 215 -6.94 -21.56 -10.22
C LEU A 215 -7.77 -20.28 -10.42
N ARG A 216 -8.55 -20.21 -11.50
CA ARG A 216 -9.42 -19.04 -11.77
C ARG A 216 -10.44 -18.87 -10.65
N LYS A 217 -10.67 -17.61 -10.23
CA LYS A 217 -11.58 -17.20 -9.14
C LYS A 217 -11.25 -17.78 -7.75
N SER A 218 -10.10 -18.43 -7.58
CA SER A 218 -9.67 -19.09 -6.33
C SER A 218 -9.87 -18.26 -5.07
N VAL A 219 -9.38 -17.01 -5.08
CA VAL A 219 -9.50 -16.08 -3.95
C VAL A 219 -10.97 -15.79 -3.58
N SER A 220 -11.90 -15.78 -4.54
CA SER A 220 -13.33 -15.63 -4.21
C SER A 220 -13.84 -16.88 -3.51
N SER A 221 -13.74 -18.04 -4.15
CA SER A 221 -14.33 -19.28 -3.60
C SER A 221 -13.73 -19.66 -2.24
N VAL A 222 -12.44 -19.36 -2.02
CA VAL A 222 -11.78 -19.55 -0.71
C VAL A 222 -12.25 -18.52 0.31
N ALA A 223 -12.45 -17.25 -0.07
CA ALA A 223 -13.03 -16.23 0.83
C ALA A 223 -14.46 -16.59 1.24
N ASP A 224 -15.27 -17.04 0.27
CA ASP A 224 -16.65 -17.50 0.46
C ASP A 224 -16.70 -18.72 1.40
N ALA A 225 -15.83 -19.73 1.19
CA ALA A 225 -15.73 -20.91 2.05
C ALA A 225 -15.23 -20.61 3.48
N LEU A 226 -14.31 -19.66 3.65
CA LEU A 226 -13.80 -19.20 4.95
C LEU A 226 -14.75 -18.23 5.67
N GLY A 227 -15.80 -17.73 5.01
CA GLY A 227 -16.67 -16.68 5.54
C GLY A 227 -15.93 -15.37 5.83
N VAL A 228 -15.00 -14.98 4.96
CA VAL A 228 -14.19 -13.74 5.10
C VAL A 228 -14.17 -12.94 3.80
N THR A 229 -13.60 -11.74 3.83
CA THR A 229 -13.43 -10.94 2.59
C THR A 229 -12.25 -11.44 1.76
N ARG A 230 -12.25 -11.17 0.44
CA ARG A 230 -11.08 -11.42 -0.43
C ARG A 230 -9.82 -10.70 0.07
N PHE A 231 -9.97 -9.49 0.61
CA PHE A 231 -8.89 -8.73 1.26
C PHE A 231 -8.27 -9.50 2.45
N THR A 232 -9.10 -10.18 3.26
CA THR A 232 -8.63 -11.03 4.36
C THR A 232 -7.81 -12.22 3.84
N VAL A 233 -8.20 -12.82 2.72
CA VAL A 233 -7.41 -13.91 2.07
C VAL A 233 -6.06 -13.39 1.58
N TYR A 234 -6.01 -12.23 0.91
CA TYR A 234 -4.73 -11.61 0.53
C TYR A 234 -3.85 -11.27 1.74
N ASN A 235 -4.45 -10.79 2.85
CA ASN A 235 -3.70 -10.54 4.09
C ASN A 235 -3.08 -11.82 4.68
N TYR A 236 -3.76 -12.96 4.58
CA TYR A 236 -3.20 -14.24 5.02
C TYR A 236 -2.08 -14.73 4.09
N LEU A 237 -2.21 -14.57 2.77
CA LEU A 237 -1.18 -14.94 1.80
C LEU A 237 0.12 -14.13 1.98
N ASN A 238 0.01 -12.83 2.28
CA ASN A 238 1.18 -11.96 2.43
C ASN A 238 1.95 -12.21 3.74
N ARG A 239 1.31 -12.73 4.80
CA ARG A 239 1.95 -13.03 6.10
C ARG A 239 2.73 -14.36 6.13
N GLU A 240 2.92 -14.95 4.96
CA GLU A 240 3.67 -16.19 4.71
C GLU A 240 4.67 -16.02 3.56
N ALA A 241 4.97 -14.77 3.20
CA ALA A 241 6.08 -14.41 2.31
C ALA A 241 7.30 -13.89 3.08
N ASP A 242 7.12 -13.62 4.38
CA ASP A 242 8.13 -13.31 5.40
C ASP A 242 8.43 -14.55 6.26
#